data_AF-A0AAD4WGU8-F1
#
_entry.id   AF-A0AAD4WGU8-F1
#
_cell.length_a   1.000
_cell.length_b   1.000
_cell.length_c   1.000
_cell.angle_alpha   90.00
_cell.angle_beta   90.00
_cell.angle_gamma   90.00
#
_symmetry.space_group_name_H-M   'P 1'
#
loop_
_entity.id
_entity.type
_entity.pdbx_description
1 polymer ?
#
loop_
_entity_poly.entity_id
_entity_poly.type
_entity_poly.pdbx_seq_one_letter_code
_entity_poly.pdbx_strand_id
1 'polypeptide(L)'
;MKEIEATVVAIYMRYLFDFLKMANMVNVVGLVNPAQVSAHSRPLSQRSRHLANQLEKVDGDQIFLVPYDSSSASETASPPPPSSASRGLTASPEEGDTKSNSLP
;
A
#
# COMPACT_ATOMS: atom_id res chain seq x y z
N MET A 1 7.25 15.96 23.56
CA MET A 1 7.61 14.53 23.75
C MET A 1 8.93 14.28 23.04
N LYS A 2 9.80 13.44 23.58
CA LYS A 2 11.07 13.09 22.95
C LYS A 2 10.83 11.99 21.90
N GLU A 3 11.37 12.17 20.71
CA GLU A 3 11.30 11.16 19.65
C GLU A 3 12.01 9.88 20.08
N ILE A 4 11.42 8.74 19.75
CA ILE A 4 11.96 7.42 20.07
C ILE A 4 12.38 6.78 18.75
N GLU A 5 13.66 6.44 18.65
CA GLU A 5 14.17 5.79 17.45
C GLU A 5 13.61 4.37 17.29
N ALA A 6 13.46 3.95 16.03
CA ALA A 6 13.03 2.59 15.68
C ALA A 6 13.89 1.49 16.34
N THR A 7 15.18 1.77 16.57
CA THR A 7 16.10 0.87 17.28
C THR A 7 15.66 0.60 18.71
N VAL A 8 15.19 1.63 19.42
CA VAL A 8 14.71 1.48 20.81
C VAL A 8 13.44 0.63 20.84
N VAL A 9 12.53 0.84 19.88
CA VAL A 9 11.33 0.01 19.73
C VAL A 9 11.71 -1.44 19.41
N ALA A 10 12.71 -1.67 18.56
CA ALA A 10 13.19 -3.02 18.25
C ALA A 10 13.78 -3.74 19.48
N ILE A 11 14.54 -3.03 20.33
CA ILE A 11 15.08 -3.56 21.58
C ILE A 11 13.93 -3.91 22.54
N TYR A 12 12.93 -3.04 22.67
CA TYR A 12 11.76 -3.32 23.51
C TYR A 12 10.99 -4.55 23.03
N MET A 13 10.74 -4.67 21.73
CA MET A 13 10.05 -5.83 21.15
C MET A 13 10.85 -7.12 21.37
N ARG A 14 12.19 -7.07 21.30
CA ARG A 14 13.04 -8.22 21.63
C ARG A 14 12.91 -8.61 23.11
N TYR A 15 12.98 -7.64 24.01
CA TYR A 15 12.79 -7.88 25.44
C TYR A 15 11.41 -8.47 25.75
N LEU A 16 10.35 -7.94 25.12
CA LEU A 16 9.00 -8.46 25.25
C LEU A 16 8.90 -9.91 24.76
N PHE A 17 9.54 -10.25 23.64
CA PHE A 17 9.59 -11.64 23.15
C PHE A 17 10.23 -12.58 24.18
N ASP A 18 11.35 -12.19 24.77
CA ASP A 18 12.03 -13.00 25.77
C ASP A 18 11.17 -13.18 27.03
N PHE A 19 10.44 -12.15 27.44
CA PHE A 19 9.47 -12.23 28.53
C PHE A 19 8.30 -13.17 28.20
N LEU A 20 7.71 -13.06 27.00
CA LEU A 20 6.64 -13.96 26.55
C LEU A 20 7.11 -15.41 26.43
N LYS A 21 8.39 -15.63 26.10
CA LYS A 21 9.00 -16.97 26.10
C LYS A 21 9.02 -17.58 27.50
N MET A 22 9.34 -16.79 28.53
CA MET A 22 9.28 -17.26 29.92
C MET A 22 7.85 -17.60 30.36
N ALA A 23 6.85 -16.88 29.82
CA ALA A 23 5.44 -17.12 30.10
C ALA A 23 4.80 -18.24 29.25
N ASN A 24 5.54 -18.89 28.34
CA ASN A 24 5.02 -19.85 27.35
C ASN A 24 3.93 -19.24 26.43
N MET A 25 4.07 -17.95 26.10
CA MET A 25 3.12 -17.15 25.32
C MET A 25 3.70 -16.69 23.97
N VAL A 26 4.82 -17.25 23.51
CA VAL A 26 5.43 -16.88 22.21
C VAL A 26 4.53 -17.17 21.02
N ASN A 27 3.64 -18.15 21.14
CA ASN A 27 2.73 -18.54 20.05
C ASN A 27 1.47 -17.70 20.01
N VAL A 28 1.23 -16.76 20.94
CA VAL A 28 0.03 -15.90 20.92
C VAL A 28 0.33 -14.48 20.43
N VAL A 29 1.60 -14.13 20.20
CA VAL A 29 1.99 -12.80 19.74
C VAL A 29 2.96 -12.87 18.56
N GLY A 30 2.58 -12.26 17.44
CA GLY A 30 3.47 -11.99 16.31
C GLY A 30 4.07 -10.59 16.42
N LEU A 31 5.40 -10.48 16.52
CA LEU A 31 6.08 -9.19 16.60
C LEU A 31 6.72 -8.82 15.26
N VAL A 32 6.35 -7.66 14.72
CA VAL A 32 6.93 -7.17 13.47
C VAL A 32 8.08 -6.21 13.76
N ASN A 33 9.24 -6.48 13.14
CA ASN A 33 10.40 -5.61 13.27
C ASN A 33 10.08 -4.22 12.65
N PRO A 34 10.22 -3.11 13.41
CA PRO A 34 9.93 -1.76 12.92
C PRO A 34 10.72 -1.40 11.65
N ALA A 35 11.95 -1.91 11.48
CA ALA A 35 12.73 -1.68 10.27
C ALA A 35 12.12 -2.31 9.01
N GLN A 36 11.27 -3.35 9.13
CA GLN A 36 10.62 -3.98 7.97
C GLN A 36 9.35 -3.24 7.52
N VAL A 37 8.81 -2.36 8.36
CA VAL A 37 7.55 -1.63 8.09
C VAL A 37 7.73 -0.11 7.96
N SER A 38 8.89 0.42 8.38
CA SER A 38 9.26 1.82 8.18
C SER A 38 9.18 2.22 6.70
N ALA A 39 8.68 3.43 6.43
CA ALA A 39 8.57 3.93 5.06
C ALA A 39 9.91 4.11 4.35
N HIS A 40 10.98 4.33 5.12
CA HIS A 40 12.31 4.51 4.58
C HIS A 40 13.02 3.19 4.23
N SER A 41 12.43 2.03 4.58
CA SER A 41 13.11 0.76 4.39
C SER A 41 12.80 0.08 3.05
N ARG A 42 11.55 0.14 2.57
CA ARG A 42 11.09 -0.51 1.33
C ARG A 42 9.87 0.15 0.69
N PRO A 43 9.63 -0.05 -0.62
CA PRO A 43 8.37 0.32 -1.28
C PRO A 43 7.14 -0.26 -0.57
N LEU A 44 6.02 0.46 -0.61
CA LEU A 44 4.77 0.07 0.06
C LEU A 44 4.31 -1.35 -0.32
N SER A 45 4.43 -1.73 -1.59
CA SER A 45 4.06 -3.06 -2.09
C SER A 45 4.90 -4.19 -1.49
N GLN A 46 6.18 -3.96 -1.26
CA GLN A 46 7.07 -4.95 -0.62
C GLN A 46 6.80 -5.05 0.89
N ARG A 47 6.49 -3.94 1.55
CA ARG A 47 6.09 -3.91 2.97
C ARG A 47 4.77 -4.64 3.19
N SER A 48 3.77 -4.33 2.37
CA SER A 48 2.46 -4.98 2.39
C SER A 48 2.58 -6.49 2.13
N ARG A 49 3.33 -6.90 1.12
CA ARG A 49 3.58 -8.33 0.85
C ARG A 49 4.30 -9.04 1.99
N HIS A 50 5.27 -8.38 2.64
CA HIS A 50 5.96 -8.96 3.79
C HIS A 50 4.98 -9.26 4.93
N LEU A 51 4.08 -8.31 5.24
CA LEU A 51 3.04 -8.50 6.25
C LEU A 51 2.05 -9.59 5.84
N ALA A 52 1.59 -9.59 4.58
CA ALA A 52 0.68 -10.62 4.06
C ALA A 52 1.28 -12.02 4.22
N ASN A 53 2.54 -12.22 3.82
CA ASN A 53 3.24 -13.50 3.96
C ASN A 53 3.41 -13.94 5.42
N GLN A 54 3.48 -13.00 6.38
CA GLN A 54 3.50 -13.35 7.79
C GLN A 54 2.12 -13.77 8.28
N LEU A 55 1.07 -13.01 7.93
CA LEU A 55 -0.31 -13.29 8.31
C LEU A 55 -0.83 -14.61 7.72
N GLU A 56 -0.42 -14.98 6.51
CA GLU A 56 -0.78 -16.24 5.87
C GLU A 56 -0.22 -17.48 6.60
N LYS A 57 0.88 -17.34 7.33
CA LYS A 57 1.57 -18.46 8.01
C LYS A 57 1.10 -18.69 9.44
N VAL A 58 0.07 -17.98 9.86
CA VAL A 58 -0.36 -17.91 11.26
C VAL A 58 -1.60 -18.75 11.45
N ASP A 59 -1.62 -19.54 12.53
CA ASP A 59 -2.73 -20.43 12.89
C ASP A 59 -3.98 -19.73 13.44
N GLY A 60 -4.24 -18.47 13.06
CA GLY A 60 -5.43 -17.68 13.43
C GLY A 60 -5.49 -17.18 14.87
N ASP A 61 -4.73 -17.74 15.80
CA ASP A 61 -4.81 -17.45 17.25
C ASP A 61 -3.72 -16.49 17.76
N GLN A 62 -3.04 -15.76 16.85
CA GLN A 62 -1.94 -14.86 17.18
C GLN A 62 -2.32 -13.38 17.01
N ILE A 63 -1.91 -12.56 17.97
CA ILE A 63 -2.06 -11.11 17.94
C ILE A 63 -0.79 -10.49 17.36
N PHE A 64 -0.92 -9.66 16.32
CA PHE A 64 0.22 -8.98 15.71
C PHE A 64 0.45 -7.57 16.26
N LEU A 65 1.68 -7.30 16.70
CA LEU A 65 2.16 -5.97 17.03
C LEU A 65 2.97 -5.42 15.86
N VAL A 66 2.41 -4.40 15.20
CA VAL A 66 3.03 -3.73 14.04
C VAL A 66 3.34 -2.29 14.41
N PRO A 67 4.62 -1.91 14.57
CA PRO A 67 4.99 -0.52 14.84
C PRO A 67 4.62 0.40 13.67
N TYR A 68 4.05 1.57 13.99
CA TYR A 68 3.74 2.62 13.01
C TYR A 68 4.61 3.85 13.27
N ASP A 69 5.18 4.40 12.20
CA ASP A 69 6.03 5.58 12.22
C ASP A 69 5.38 6.69 11.37
N SER A 70 4.88 7.72 12.04
CA SER A 70 4.18 8.84 11.42
C SER A 70 5.11 9.86 10.78
N SER A 71 6.42 9.81 11.04
CA SER A 71 7.40 10.73 10.45
C SER A 71 7.46 10.64 8.92
N SER A 72 6.95 9.54 8.36
CA SER A 72 6.92 9.26 6.94
C SER A 72 5.67 9.72 6.18
N ALA A 73 4.69 10.35 6.85
CA ALA A 73 3.43 10.75 6.21
C ALA A 73 3.53 11.94 5.24
N SER A 74 4.74 12.42 4.92
CA SER A 74 4.97 13.45 3.88
C SER A 74 5.30 12.86 2.51
N GLU A 75 4.92 11.59 2.24
CA GLU A 75 4.86 11.09 0.87
C GLU A 75 3.64 11.72 0.20
N THR A 76 3.88 12.85 -0.49
CA THR A 76 2.91 13.57 -1.31
C THR A 76 2.04 12.57 -2.07
N ALA A 77 0.74 12.59 -1.79
CA ALA A 77 -0.26 11.88 -2.57
C ALA A 77 -0.09 12.27 -4.04
N SER A 78 0.65 11.44 -4.80
CA SER A 78 0.78 11.63 -6.23
C SER A 78 -0.64 11.53 -6.81
N PRO A 79 -1.10 12.53 -7.58
CA PRO A 79 -2.45 12.51 -8.11
C PRO A 79 -2.63 11.25 -8.98
N PRO A 80 -3.82 10.63 -8.96
CA PRO A 80 -4.10 9.47 -9.81
C PRO A 80 -3.86 9.84 -11.28
N PRO A 81 -3.37 8.91 -12.11
CA PRO A 81 -3.17 9.18 -13.53
C PRO A 81 -4.49 9.64 -14.17
N PRO A 82 -4.47 10.63 -15.08
CA PRO A 82 -5.68 11.14 -15.68
C PRO A 82 -6.41 10.02 -16.40
N SER A 83 -7.65 9.75 -15.97
CA SER A 83 -8.58 8.84 -16.64
C SER A 83 -8.67 9.25 -18.10
N SER A 84 -8.34 8.32 -19.01
CA SER A 84 -8.42 8.50 -20.45
C SER A 84 -9.89 8.60 -20.88
N ALA A 85 -10.51 9.75 -20.65
CA ALA A 85 -11.76 10.14 -21.27
C ALA A 85 -11.46 10.64 -22.70
N SER A 86 -11.33 9.72 -23.66
CA SER A 86 -11.34 10.09 -25.07
C SER A 86 -12.78 10.31 -25.54
N ARG A 87 -13.17 11.58 -25.43
CA ARG A 87 -14.03 12.38 -26.31
C ARG A 87 -14.86 11.60 -27.34
N GLY A 88 -16.17 11.64 -27.17
CA GLY A 88 -17.11 11.58 -28.28
C GLY A 88 -17.08 12.85 -29.14
N LEU A 89 -17.80 12.75 -30.26
CA LEU A 89 -18.17 13.74 -31.28
C LEU A 89 -17.33 13.74 -32.56
N THR A 90 -17.90 13.14 -33.62
CA THR A 90 -18.13 13.85 -34.89
C THR A 90 -19.47 13.40 -35.46
N ALA A 91 -20.43 14.31 -35.53
CA ALA A 91 -21.64 14.19 -36.33
C ALA A 91 -21.29 14.30 -37.82
N SER A 92 -21.85 13.42 -38.65
CA SER A 92 -21.73 13.49 -40.11
C SER A 92 -22.54 14.66 -40.67
N PRO A 93 -22.01 15.43 -41.64
CA PRO A 93 -22.81 16.38 -42.40
C PRO A 93 -23.51 15.68 -43.58
N GLU A 94 -24.72 16.14 -43.87
CA GLU A 94 -25.45 15.85 -45.10
C GLU A 94 -24.70 16.37 -46.33
N GLU A 95 -24.56 15.53 -47.36
CA GLU A 95 -24.23 15.99 -48.71
C GLU A 95 -25.33 15.52 -49.67
N GLY A 96 -26.06 16.50 -50.20
CA GLY A 96 -27.08 16.32 -51.22
C GLY A 96 -26.46 16.21 -52.61
N ASP A 97 -26.82 15.15 -53.32
CA ASP A 97 -26.52 14.97 -54.73
C ASP A 97 -27.54 15.75 -55.57
N THR A 98 -27.11 16.85 -56.20
CA THR A 98 -27.84 17.46 -57.32
C THR A 98 -26.84 18.04 -58.33
N LYS A 99 -26.60 17.32 -59.43
CA LYS A 99 -26.12 17.89 -60.69
C LYS A 99 -26.58 16.98 -61.85
N SER A 100 -27.70 17.32 -62.46
CA SER A 100 -27.80 18.04 -63.76
C SER A 100 -27.48 17.19 -65.00
N ASN A 101 -28.57 16.89 -65.72
CA ASN A 101 -28.73 16.86 -67.18
C ASN A 101 -27.47 16.78 -68.08
N SER A 102 -27.48 15.76 -68.95
CA SER A 102 -27.03 15.89 -70.33
C SER A 102 -28.12 15.37 -71.28
N LEU A 103 -28.48 16.24 -72.22
CA LEU A 103 -29.36 16.04 -73.38
C LEU A 103 -28.65 15.15 -74.44
N PRO A 104 -29.33 14.59 -75.46
CA PRO A 104 -30.07 15.34 -76.50
C PRO A 104 -31.59 15.15 -76.54
#